data_AF-A0AAJ2PEA6-F1
#
_entry.id   AF-A0AAJ2PEA6-F1
#
_cell.length_a   1.000
_cell.length_b   1.000
_cell.length_c   1.000
_cell.angle_alpha   90.00
_cell.angle_beta   90.00
_cell.angle_gamma   90.00
#
_symmetry.space_group_name_H-M   'P 1'
#
loop_
_entity.id
_entity.type
_entity.pdbx_description
1 polymer ?
#
loop_
_entity_poly.entity_id
_entity_poly.type
_entity_poly.pdbx_seq_one_letter_code
_entity_poly.pdbx_strand_id
1 'polypeptide(L)'
;MVLEKKLAGCVLEIKSESIFLWNNSIEKANEVLLIFKTLPEMSEQLKEFLKENHPYSIPFIAQVPIKINKEYLRWLEEINKN
;
A
#
# COMPACT_ATOMS: atom_id res chain seq x y z
N MET A 1 -3.15 -9.82 -7.53
CA MET A 1 -4.40 -9.11 -7.18
C MET A 1 -4.32 -7.59 -7.33
N VAL A 2 -3.54 -6.84 -6.52
CA VAL A 2 -3.46 -5.36 -6.62
C VAL A 2 -2.94 -4.89 -7.99
N LEU A 3 -1.80 -5.42 -8.42
CA LEU A 3 -1.19 -5.08 -9.71
C LEU A 3 -2.03 -5.57 -10.89
N GLU A 4 -2.62 -6.78 -10.78
CA GLU A 4 -3.53 -7.33 -11.80
C GLU A 4 -4.76 -6.46 -12.03
N LYS A 5 -5.27 -5.82 -10.96
CA LYS A 5 -6.39 -4.87 -11.00
C LYS A 5 -5.95 -3.44 -11.35
N LYS A 6 -4.65 -3.22 -11.63
CA LYS A 6 -4.07 -1.90 -11.95
C LYS A 6 -4.36 -0.82 -10.89
N LEU A 7 -4.47 -1.20 -9.61
CA LEU A 7 -4.67 -0.25 -8.50
C LEU A 7 -3.35 0.37 -8.02
N ALA A 8 -2.22 -0.23 -8.39
CA ALA A 8 -0.87 0.28 -8.21
C ALA A 8 0.03 -0.29 -9.31
N GLY A 9 1.14 0.38 -9.59
CA GLY A 9 2.11 -0.08 -10.59
C GLY A 9 3.24 -0.94 -10.04
N CYS A 10 3.61 -0.69 -8.79
CA CYS A 10 4.72 -1.36 -8.13
C CYS A 10 4.42 -1.44 -6.64
N VAL A 11 4.92 -2.50 -6.00
CA VAL A 11 4.95 -2.67 -4.56
C VAL A 11 6.37 -2.99 -4.13
N LEU A 12 6.82 -2.39 -3.03
CA LEU A 12 8.00 -2.84 -2.31
C LEU A 12 7.56 -3.66 -1.11
N GLU A 13 8.22 -4.79 -0.89
CA GLU A 13 8.00 -5.65 0.27
C GLU A 13 9.22 -5.60 1.18
N ILE A 14 9.02 -5.21 2.44
CA ILE A 14 10.09 -5.05 3.42
C ILE A 14 9.71 -5.84 4.66
N LYS A 15 10.50 -6.88 4.99
CA LYS A 15 10.33 -7.63 6.25
C LYS A 15 10.61 -6.70 7.44
N SER A 16 9.75 -6.74 8.45
CA SER A 16 9.85 -5.89 9.64
C SER A 16 9.35 -6.63 10.89
N GLU A 17 9.72 -6.13 12.06
CA GLU A 17 9.07 -6.45 13.34
C GLU A 17 8.28 -5.21 13.76
N SER A 18 6.99 -5.37 14.04
CA SER A 18 6.18 -4.33 14.67
C SER A 18 6.14 -4.51 16.18
N ILE A 19 6.07 -3.40 16.91
CA ILE A 19 5.93 -3.35 18.36
C ILE A 19 4.77 -2.40 18.64
N PHE A 20 3.73 -2.87 19.33
CA PHE A 20 2.50 -2.09 19.53
C PHE A 20 1.81 -2.48 20.84
N LEU A 21 0.85 -1.65 21.28
CA LEU A 21 0.04 -1.91 22.47
C LEU A 21 -1.24 -2.63 22.09
N TRP A 22 -1.52 -3.74 22.77
CA TRP A 22 -2.77 -4.47 22.63
C TRP A 22 -3.15 -5.07 23.99
N ASN A 23 -4.42 -4.93 24.40
CA ASN A 23 -4.91 -5.42 25.70
C ASN A 23 -4.00 -5.06 26.89
N ASN A 24 -3.57 -3.80 26.97
CA ASN A 24 -2.66 -3.26 27.99
C ASN A 24 -1.28 -3.95 28.08
N SER A 25 -0.89 -4.68 27.04
CA SER A 25 0.41 -5.35 26.94
C SER A 25 1.16 -4.88 25.69
N ILE A 26 2.49 -4.91 25.74
CA ILE A 26 3.32 -4.67 24.56
C ILE A 26 3.41 -5.98 23.80
N GLU A 27 2.94 -5.96 22.57
CA GLU A 27 3.01 -7.09 21.65
C GLU A 27 4.06 -6.85 20.57
N LYS A 28 4.50 -7.95 19.96
CA LYS A 28 5.41 -7.94 18.82
C LYS A 28 4.91 -8.88 17.73
N ALA A 29 5.05 -8.47 16.47
CA ALA A 29 4.71 -9.32 15.34
C ALA A 29 5.76 -9.21 14.22
N ASN A 30 6.06 -10.35 13.57
CA ASN A 30 6.76 -10.34 12.30
C ASN A 30 5.78 -9.93 11.21
N GLU A 31 6.12 -8.88 10.48
CA GLU A 31 5.25 -8.28 9.46
C GLU A 31 6.02 -8.03 8.16
N VAL A 32 5.27 -7.66 7.13
CA VAL A 32 5.83 -7.14 5.88
C VAL A 32 5.20 -5.79 5.63
N LEU A 33 6.03 -4.74 5.66
CA LEU A 33 5.62 -3.41 5.22
C LEU A 33 5.54 -3.40 3.69
N LEU A 34 4.35 -3.05 3.19
CA LEU A 34 4.10 -2.87 1.76
C LEU A 34 4.08 -1.38 1.42
N ILE A 35 4.90 -0.99 0.43
CA ILE A 35 4.89 0.37 -0.12
C ILE A 35 4.40 0.29 -1.57
N PHE A 36 3.14 0.64 -1.77
CA PHE A 36 2.54 0.74 -3.09
C PHE A 36 2.85 2.09 -3.74
N LYS A 37 3.21 2.05 -5.03
CA LYS A 37 3.40 3.23 -5.87
C LYS A 37 2.22 3.30 -6.83
N THR A 38 1.39 4.32 -6.66
CA THR A 38 0.16 4.50 -7.42
C THR A 38 -0.07 5.96 -7.77
N LEU A 39 -1.02 6.21 -8.66
CA LEU A 39 -1.47 7.55 -9.01
C LEU A 39 -2.45 8.07 -7.94
N PRO A 40 -2.49 9.40 -7.68
CA PRO A 40 -3.40 9.98 -6.70
C PRO A 40 -4.87 9.55 -6.88
N GLU A 41 -5.36 9.50 -8.11
CA GLU A 41 -6.73 9.13 -8.47
C GLU A 41 -7.07 7.66 -8.17
N MET A 42 -6.07 6.77 -8.11
CA MET A 42 -6.26 5.36 -7.77
C MET A 42 -6.17 5.10 -6.26
N SER A 43 -5.73 6.09 -5.48
CA SER A 43 -5.38 5.86 -4.08
C SER A 43 -6.57 5.43 -3.21
N GLU A 44 -7.78 5.95 -3.46
CA GLU A 44 -8.95 5.58 -2.65
C GLU A 44 -9.41 4.15 -2.97
N GLN A 45 -9.50 3.79 -4.25
CA GLN A 45 -9.83 2.42 -4.66
C GLN A 45 -8.80 1.40 -4.15
N LEU A 46 -7.52 1.77 -4.14
CA LEU A 46 -6.47 0.94 -3.56
C LEU A 46 -6.67 0.76 -2.04
N LYS A 47 -6.98 1.83 -1.29
CA LYS A 47 -7.22 1.76 0.16
C LYS A 47 -8.40 0.86 0.49
N GLU A 48 -9.51 0.98 -0.24
CA GLU A 48 -10.69 0.14 -0.07
C GLU A 48 -10.37 -1.33 -0.35
N PHE A 49 -9.73 -1.61 -1.49
CA PHE A 49 -9.33 -2.98 -1.84
C PHE A 49 -8.40 -3.59 -0.79
N LEU A 50 -7.40 -2.84 -0.31
CA LEU A 50 -6.50 -3.29 0.73
C LEU A 50 -7.26 -3.57 2.04
N LYS A 51 -8.17 -2.69 2.44
CA LYS A 51 -8.98 -2.86 3.67
C LYS A 51 -9.86 -4.11 3.62
N GLU A 52 -10.50 -4.38 2.48
CA GLU A 52 -11.37 -5.55 2.30
C GLU A 52 -10.60 -6.88 2.31
N ASN A 53 -9.33 -6.86 1.91
CA ASN A 53 -8.51 -8.06 1.75
C ASN A 53 -7.42 -8.20 2.82
N HIS A 54 -7.33 -7.29 3.79
CA HIS A 54 -6.29 -7.34 4.82
C HIS A 54 -6.63 -8.40 5.89
N PRO A 55 -5.65 -9.19 6.37
CA PRO A 55 -5.88 -10.15 7.46
C PRO A 55 -6.21 -9.51 8.81
N TYR A 56 -6.06 -8.19 8.95
CA TYR A 56 -6.30 -7.49 10.22
C TYR A 56 -7.63 -6.77 10.15
N SER A 57 -8.34 -6.73 11.29
CA SER A 57 -9.59 -5.99 11.41
C SER A 57 -9.40 -4.47 11.30
N ILE A 58 -8.25 -3.95 11.75
CA ILE A 58 -7.89 -2.54 11.70
C ILE A 58 -6.47 -2.42 11.09
N PRO A 59 -6.34 -2.47 9.76
CA PRO A 59 -5.04 -2.35 9.11
C PRO A 59 -4.53 -0.90 9.12
N PHE A 60 -3.21 -0.73 9.22
CA PHE A 60 -2.58 0.57 8.98
C PHE A 60 -2.42 0.80 7.48
N ILE A 61 -3.22 1.71 6.92
CA ILE A 61 -3.14 2.09 5.50
C ILE A 61 -3.05 3.62 5.44
N ALA A 62 -1.93 4.14 4.95
CA ALA A 62 -1.67 5.57 4.84
C ALA A 62 -1.15 5.94 3.45
N GLN A 63 -1.40 7.18 3.04
CA GLN A 63 -0.91 7.72 1.77
C GLN A 63 0.04 8.89 2.05
N VAL A 64 1.18 8.89 1.38
CA VAL A 64 2.16 9.98 1.43
C VAL A 64 2.34 10.54 0.02
N PRO A 65 1.84 11.75 -0.28
CA PRO A 65 2.05 12.38 -1.58
C PRO A 65 3.52 12.74 -1.77
N ILE A 66 4.11 12.31 -2.89
CA ILE A 66 5.51 12.60 -3.24
C ILE A 66 5.62 13.04 -4.70
N LYS A 67 6.68 13.78 -5.02
CA LYS A 67 7.06 14.08 -6.41
C LYS A 67 7.98 12.99 -6.94
N ILE A 68 7.84 12.68 -8.23
CA ILE A 68 8.62 11.66 -8.95
C ILE A 68 9.12 12.22 -10.28
N ASN A 69 10.06 11.52 -10.94
CA ASN A 69 10.53 11.90 -12.27
C ASN A 69 9.46 11.64 -13.34
N LYS A 70 9.54 12.39 -14.45
CA LYS A 70 8.53 12.40 -15.51
C LYS A 70 8.35 11.04 -16.16
N GLU A 71 9.44 10.30 -16.35
CA GLU A 71 9.43 9.00 -17.01
C GLU A 71 8.68 7.96 -16.16
N TYR A 72 8.87 8.00 -14.83
CA TYR A 72 8.18 7.09 -13.92
C TYR A 72 6.69 7.42 -13.81
N LEU A 73 6.34 8.71 -13.77
CA LEU A 73 4.94 9.14 -13.79
C LEU A 73 4.23 8.67 -15.07
N ARG A 74 4.85 8.86 -16.25
CA ARG A 74 4.31 8.40 -17.53
C ARG A 74 4.08 6.89 -17.54
N TRP A 75 5.04 6.12 -17.03
CA TRP A 75 4.87 4.68 -16.92
C TRP A 75 3.69 4.30 -16.00
N LEU A 76 3.54 4.96 -14.84
CA LEU A 76 2.38 4.76 -13.95
C LEU A 76 1.05 5.13 -14.62
N GLU A 77 1.02 6.22 -15.40
CA GLU A 77 -0.14 6.62 -16.20
C GLU A 77 -0.48 5.58 -17.28
N GLU A 78 0.52 5.03 -17.98
CA GLU A 78 0.32 4.04 -19.05
C GLU A 78 -0.27 2.72 -18.55
N ILE A 79 0.22 2.21 -17.42
CA ILE A 79 -0.30 0.96 -16.86
C ILE A 79 -1.70 1.14 -16.24
N ASN A 80 -2.04 2.35 -15.77
CA ASN A 80 -3.34 2.66 -15.16
C ASN A 80 -4.37 3.17 -16.19
N LYS A 81 -3.98 3.41 -17.44
CA LYS A 81 -4.94 3.64 -18.53
C LYS A 81 -5.74 2.37 -18.79
N ASN A 82 -7.07 2.53 -18.72
CA ASN A 82 -8.04 1.62 -19.32
C ASN A 82 -8.28 2.05 -20.76
#